data_AF-A0A8S3YEE6-F1
#
_entry.id   AF-A0A8S3YEE6-F1
#
_cell.length_a   1.000
_cell.length_b   1.000
_cell.length_c   1.000
_cell.angle_alpha   90.00
_cell.angle_beta   90.00
_cell.angle_gamma   90.00
#
_symmetry.space_group_name_H-M   'P 1'
#
loop_
_entity.id
_entity.type
_entity.pdbx_description
1 polymer ?
#
loop_
_entity_poly.entity_id
_entity_poly.type
_entity_poly.pdbx_seq_one_letter_code
_entity_poly.pdbx_strand_id
1 'polypeptide(L)'
;LHNERLDMISREYCQQLEMICEEFDLERAMLKEHHHTEMNNIDDILYAMDAMHQADESEALAEYEMMEVEIKNKSLEGKQALRLKLGTKIEELWQQFRQMLHNCNEINEDRRTAFDIIKQKDDKRSKEIDINNRKLARLEKQIRQLRAKLRARTRGYDKGEGSAKDDDEDEAFNRAERMRLAKDFHQTKEEINQVRLHASEKLVRLIIDSSKAVKELRKQIDKAVSVLKLAEICRKLETEEEKLVPFYVSSLGEQKNLKNVAVEPSSRLLAEAMQDCYGLENFWKRYNKVLLDKLSLDKEKDSLTAENQQLRRLLKQYMDSISVNEQVMNQNNPLLVVKNGLTSCKMPEMCTCLRQAPPKTVIEAAHVARQLLN
;
A
#
# COMPACT_ATOMS: atom_id res chain seq x y z
N LEU A 1 -114.52 45.22 -11.63
CA LEU A 1 -113.41 45.99 -11.04
C LEU A 1 -112.65 45.26 -9.92
N HIS A 2 -113.22 44.96 -8.74
CA HIS A 2 -112.45 44.29 -7.68
C HIS A 2 -112.17 42.80 -7.98
N ASN A 3 -113.17 42.07 -8.49
CA ASN A 3 -113.00 40.67 -8.92
C ASN A 3 -112.02 40.52 -10.09
N GLU A 4 -112.08 41.41 -11.08
CA GLU A 4 -111.12 41.40 -12.21
C GLU A 4 -109.68 41.64 -11.76
N ARG A 5 -109.47 42.45 -10.71
CA ARG A 5 -108.16 42.70 -10.11
C ARG A 5 -107.64 41.49 -9.33
N LEU A 6 -108.51 40.80 -8.60
CA LEU A 6 -108.17 39.54 -7.93
C LEU A 6 -107.83 38.44 -8.94
N ASP A 7 -108.58 38.34 -10.04
CA ASP A 7 -108.30 37.38 -11.12
C ASP A 7 -107.00 37.70 -11.86
N MET A 8 -106.63 38.98 -11.99
CA MET A 8 -105.35 39.40 -12.56
C MET A 8 -104.18 39.02 -11.64
N ILE A 9 -104.26 39.34 -10.34
CA ILE A 9 -103.23 38.99 -9.36
C ILE A 9 -103.10 37.46 -9.21
N SER A 10 -104.21 36.72 -9.23
CA SER A 10 -104.18 35.26 -9.19
C SER A 10 -103.52 34.68 -10.44
N ARG A 11 -103.73 35.28 -11.62
CA ARG A 11 -103.03 34.88 -12.85
C ARG A 11 -101.55 35.21 -12.80
N GLU A 12 -101.18 36.40 -12.34
CA GLU A 12 -99.77 36.80 -12.14
C GLU A 12 -99.07 35.90 -11.12
N TYR A 13 -99.72 35.57 -10.01
CA TYR A 13 -99.20 34.64 -9.01
C TYR A 13 -99.00 33.23 -9.59
N CYS A 14 -99.98 32.70 -10.33
CA CYS A 14 -99.84 31.40 -11.00
C CYS A 14 -98.70 31.40 -12.02
N GLN A 15 -98.55 32.48 -12.79
CA GLN A 15 -97.43 32.64 -13.75
C GLN A 15 -96.07 32.70 -13.03
N GLN A 16 -95.96 33.44 -11.93
CA GLN A 16 -94.74 33.49 -11.14
C GLN A 16 -94.42 32.14 -10.51
N LEU A 17 -95.43 31.43 -10.02
CA LEU A 17 -95.26 30.09 -9.45
C LEU A 17 -94.81 29.10 -10.54
N GLU A 18 -95.37 29.18 -11.74
CA GLU A 18 -94.98 28.37 -12.90
C GLU A 18 -93.54 28.66 -13.32
N MET A 19 -93.16 29.94 -13.45
CA MET A 19 -91.77 30.34 -13.76
C MET A 19 -90.78 29.82 -12.71
N ILE A 20 -91.08 29.96 -11.41
CA ILE A 20 -90.19 29.48 -10.35
C ILE A 20 -90.09 27.95 -10.36
N CYS A 21 -91.18 27.24 -10.65
CA CYS A 21 -91.15 25.78 -10.80
C CYS A 21 -90.27 25.36 -11.99
N GLU A 22 -90.40 26.03 -13.13
CA GLU A 22 -89.57 25.78 -14.31
C GLU A 22 -88.10 26.10 -14.05
N GLU A 23 -87.79 27.23 -13.42
CA GLU A 23 -86.43 27.61 -13.01
C GLU A 23 -85.84 26.58 -12.04
N PHE A 24 -86.60 26.13 -11.04
CA PHE A 24 -86.16 25.11 -10.10
C PHE A 24 -85.89 23.76 -10.79
N ASP A 25 -86.75 23.33 -11.71
CA ASP A 25 -86.55 22.08 -12.44
C ASP A 25 -85.36 22.17 -13.40
N LEU A 26 -85.13 23.33 -14.02
CA LEU A 26 -83.95 23.60 -14.84
C LEU A 26 -82.67 23.59 -14.00
N GLU A 27 -82.62 24.31 -12.88
CA GLU A 27 -81.48 24.30 -11.96
C GLU A 27 -81.19 22.89 -11.43
N ARG A 28 -82.24 22.15 -11.07
CA ARG A 28 -82.11 20.76 -10.62
C ARG A 28 -81.56 19.85 -11.72
N ALA A 29 -81.97 20.05 -12.98
CA ALA A 29 -81.43 19.31 -14.12
C ALA A 29 -79.94 19.63 -14.34
N MET A 30 -79.59 20.92 -14.34
CA MET A 30 -78.19 21.37 -14.48
C MET A 30 -77.31 20.84 -13.35
N LEU A 31 -77.79 20.85 -12.09
CA LEU A 31 -77.02 20.34 -10.96
C LEU A 31 -76.77 18.83 -11.06
N LYS A 32 -77.76 18.06 -11.52
CA LYS A 32 -77.60 16.61 -11.75
C LYS A 32 -76.62 16.32 -12.88
N GLU A 33 -76.71 17.07 -13.98
CA GLU A 33 -75.78 16.94 -15.10
C GLU A 33 -74.36 17.29 -14.66
N HIS A 34 -74.18 18.41 -13.96
CA HIS A 34 -72.89 18.81 -13.41
C HIS A 34 -72.34 17.76 -12.45
N HIS A 35 -73.17 17.24 -11.54
CA HIS A 35 -72.76 16.16 -10.65
C HIS A 35 -72.33 14.90 -11.42
N HIS A 36 -73.05 14.54 -12.49
CA HIS A 36 -72.69 13.41 -13.33
C HIS A 36 -71.34 13.64 -14.05
N THR A 37 -71.10 14.85 -14.58
CA THR A 37 -69.80 15.18 -15.18
C THR A 37 -68.66 15.15 -14.17
N GLU A 38 -68.87 15.64 -12.95
CA GLU A 38 -67.85 15.59 -11.90
C GLU A 38 -67.56 14.15 -11.45
N MET A 39 -68.58 13.29 -11.35
CA MET A 39 -68.37 11.87 -11.05
C MET A 39 -67.57 11.17 -12.15
N ASN A 40 -67.89 11.41 -13.42
CA ASN A 40 -67.14 10.83 -14.55
C ASN A 40 -65.69 11.34 -14.58
N ASN A 41 -65.46 12.63 -14.30
CA ASN A 41 -64.10 13.19 -14.21
C ASN A 41 -63.29 12.53 -13.09
N ILE A 42 -63.91 12.27 -11.93
CA ILE A 42 -63.26 11.58 -10.82
C ILE A 42 -62.92 10.14 -11.20
N ASP A 43 -63.83 9.43 -11.88
CA ASP A 43 -63.58 8.07 -12.36
C ASP A 43 -62.41 8.03 -13.36
N ASP A 44 -62.32 9.00 -14.28
CA ASP A 44 -61.20 9.12 -15.22
C ASP A 44 -59.87 9.40 -14.50
N ILE A 45 -59.88 10.27 -13.48
CA ILE A 45 -58.69 10.54 -12.66
C ILE A 45 -58.27 9.29 -11.89
N LEU A 46 -59.21 8.55 -11.31
CA LEU A 46 -58.93 7.29 -10.61
C LEU A 46 -58.32 6.25 -11.56
N TYR A 47 -58.88 6.10 -12.75
CA TYR A 47 -58.34 5.19 -13.76
C TYR A 47 -56.92 5.59 -14.20
N ALA A 48 -56.67 6.87 -14.42
CA ALA A 48 -55.35 7.38 -14.76
C ALA A 48 -54.35 7.15 -13.61
N MET A 49 -54.77 7.37 -12.37
CA MET A 49 -53.95 7.16 -11.18
C MET A 49 -53.62 5.67 -10.99
N ASP A 50 -54.58 4.76 -11.17
CA ASP A 50 -54.36 3.32 -11.11
C ASP A 50 -53.41 2.83 -12.21
N ALA A 51 -53.54 3.36 -13.44
CA ALA A 51 -52.64 3.05 -14.53
C ALA A 51 -51.21 3.54 -14.26
N MET A 52 -51.05 4.73 -13.68
CA MET A 52 -49.75 5.25 -13.24
C MET A 52 -49.15 4.39 -12.13
N HIS A 53 -49.93 4.03 -11.11
CA HIS A 53 -49.45 3.15 -10.04
C HIS A 53 -49.00 1.79 -10.54
N GLN A 54 -49.73 1.18 -11.48
CA GLN A 54 -49.31 -0.08 -12.12
C GLN A 54 -48.02 0.09 -12.93
N ALA A 55 -47.83 1.22 -13.61
CA ALA A 55 -46.60 1.52 -14.33
C ALA A 55 -45.42 1.68 -13.36
N ASP A 56 -45.60 2.46 -12.28
CA ASP A 56 -44.58 2.66 -11.24
C ASP A 56 -44.20 1.33 -10.56
N GLU A 57 -45.20 0.48 -10.24
CA GLU A 57 -44.95 -0.86 -9.68
C GLU A 57 -44.18 -1.74 -10.66
N SER A 58 -44.54 -1.71 -11.95
CA SER A 58 -43.84 -2.48 -12.98
C SER A 58 -42.39 -2.00 -13.19
N GLU A 59 -42.17 -0.68 -13.15
CA GLU A 59 -40.83 -0.10 -13.26
C GLU A 59 -39.98 -0.49 -12.05
N ALA A 60 -40.52 -0.36 -10.84
CA ALA A 60 -39.85 -0.77 -9.62
C ALA A 60 -39.46 -2.26 -9.66
N LEU A 61 -40.38 -3.15 -10.06
CA LEU A 61 -40.09 -4.58 -10.21
C LEU A 61 -38.97 -4.84 -11.23
N ALA A 62 -39.00 -4.16 -12.38
CA ALA A 62 -37.95 -4.30 -13.40
C ALA A 62 -36.57 -3.83 -12.89
N GLU A 63 -36.53 -2.72 -12.13
CA GLU A 63 -35.31 -2.24 -11.47
C GLU A 63 -34.77 -3.25 -10.45
N TYR A 64 -35.66 -3.84 -9.62
CA TYR A 64 -35.27 -4.87 -8.66
C TYR A 64 -34.71 -6.11 -9.36
N GLU A 65 -35.35 -6.59 -10.42
CA GLU A 65 -34.87 -7.73 -11.21
C GLU A 65 -33.51 -7.43 -11.85
N MET A 66 -33.32 -6.23 -12.41
CA MET A 66 -32.04 -5.78 -12.96
C MET A 66 -30.95 -5.77 -11.89
N MET A 67 -31.23 -5.19 -10.71
CA MET A 67 -30.29 -5.13 -9.60
C MET A 67 -29.91 -6.54 -9.11
N GLU A 68 -30.89 -7.45 -9.04
CA GLU A 68 -30.63 -8.84 -8.63
C GLU A 68 -29.71 -9.55 -9.63
N VAL A 69 -29.94 -9.37 -10.93
CA VAL A 69 -29.08 -9.92 -11.99
C VAL A 69 -27.68 -9.32 -11.93
N GLU A 70 -27.56 -8.01 -11.72
CA GLU A 70 -26.27 -7.34 -11.61
C GLU A 70 -25.47 -7.86 -10.41
N ILE A 71 -26.11 -8.03 -9.25
CA ILE A 71 -25.47 -8.59 -8.04
C ILE A 71 -25.01 -10.03 -8.29
N LYS A 72 -25.87 -10.86 -8.92
CA LYS A 72 -25.51 -12.24 -9.29
C LYS A 72 -24.31 -12.28 -10.24
N ASN A 73 -24.29 -11.41 -11.25
CA ASN A 73 -23.18 -11.31 -12.21
C ASN A 73 -21.89 -10.87 -11.53
N LYS A 74 -21.90 -9.81 -10.71
CA LYS A 74 -20.72 -9.36 -9.95
C LYS A 74 -20.16 -10.45 -9.05
N SER A 75 -21.04 -11.20 -8.37
CA SER A 75 -20.64 -12.34 -7.54
C SER A 75 -19.97 -13.45 -8.37
N LEU A 76 -20.55 -13.76 -9.53
CA LEU A 76 -20.04 -14.79 -10.44
C LEU A 76 -18.69 -14.39 -11.06
N GLU A 77 -18.54 -13.13 -11.47
CA GLU A 77 -17.26 -12.54 -11.93
C GLU A 77 -16.20 -12.59 -10.83
N GLY A 78 -16.54 -12.21 -9.60
CA GLY A 78 -15.64 -12.30 -8.45
C GLY A 78 -15.13 -13.72 -8.21
N LYS A 79 -16.03 -14.71 -8.29
CA LYS A 79 -15.68 -16.14 -8.17
C LYS A 79 -14.77 -16.59 -9.32
N GLN A 80 -15.06 -16.18 -10.56
CA GLN A 80 -14.22 -16.52 -11.72
C GLN A 80 -12.83 -15.88 -11.62
N ALA A 81 -12.74 -14.61 -11.21
CA ALA A 81 -11.49 -13.89 -11.01
C ALA A 81 -10.63 -14.57 -9.93
N LEU A 82 -11.23 -14.98 -8.81
CA LEU A 82 -10.54 -15.74 -7.76
C LEU A 82 -10.07 -17.11 -8.27
N ARG A 83 -10.91 -17.83 -9.01
CA ARG A 83 -10.55 -19.11 -9.61
C ARG A 83 -9.35 -18.98 -10.56
N LEU A 84 -9.34 -17.94 -11.40
CA LEU A 84 -8.23 -17.68 -12.32
C LEU A 84 -6.94 -17.35 -11.54
N LYS A 85 -7.00 -16.45 -10.56
CA LYS A 85 -5.85 -16.09 -9.72
C LYS A 85 -5.25 -17.28 -8.96
N LEU A 86 -6.11 -18.14 -8.42
CA LEU A 86 -5.67 -19.35 -7.73
C LEU A 86 -5.13 -20.39 -8.72
N GLY A 87 -5.77 -20.53 -9.88
CA GLY A 87 -5.31 -21.41 -10.96
C GLY A 87 -3.91 -21.04 -11.44
N THR A 88 -3.67 -19.76 -11.74
CA THR A 88 -2.36 -19.27 -12.18
C THR A 88 -1.29 -19.49 -11.10
N LYS A 89 -1.65 -19.27 -9.82
CA LYS A 89 -0.69 -19.51 -8.72
C LYS A 89 -0.34 -20.99 -8.56
N ILE A 90 -1.31 -21.87 -8.72
CA ILE A 90 -1.08 -23.32 -8.71
C ILE A 90 -0.16 -23.71 -9.87
N GLU A 91 -0.40 -23.20 -11.07
CA GLU A 91 0.45 -23.46 -12.25
C GLU A 91 1.89 -22.96 -12.07
N GLU A 92 2.08 -21.75 -11.55
CA GLU A 92 3.40 -21.21 -11.21
C GLU A 92 4.16 -22.12 -10.22
N LEU A 93 3.49 -22.53 -9.14
CA LEU A 93 4.09 -23.42 -8.14
C LEU A 93 4.43 -24.78 -8.76
N TRP A 94 3.56 -25.33 -9.59
CA TRP A 94 3.83 -26.57 -10.31
C TRP A 94 5.01 -26.47 -11.25
N GLN A 95 5.18 -25.33 -11.92
CA GLN A 95 6.33 -25.11 -12.79
C GLN A 95 7.63 -25.01 -11.98
N GLN A 96 7.61 -24.30 -10.85
CA GLN A 96 8.75 -24.21 -9.93
C GLN A 96 9.14 -25.59 -9.37
N PHE A 97 8.16 -26.39 -8.92
CA PHE A 97 8.42 -27.75 -8.44
C PHE A 97 9.04 -28.62 -9.52
N ARG A 98 8.55 -28.55 -10.76
CA ARG A 98 9.12 -29.31 -11.88
C ARG A 98 10.55 -28.87 -12.20
N GLN A 99 10.82 -27.57 -12.20
CA GLN A 99 12.17 -27.04 -12.41
C GLN A 99 13.14 -27.49 -11.31
N MET A 100 12.71 -27.43 -10.05
CA MET A 100 13.53 -27.88 -8.92
C MET A 100 13.81 -29.38 -8.97
N LEU A 101 12.81 -30.20 -9.29
CA LEU A 101 12.97 -31.64 -9.50
C LEU A 101 13.95 -31.95 -10.64
N HIS A 102 13.81 -31.23 -11.76
CA HIS A 102 14.67 -31.40 -12.92
C HIS A 102 16.14 -31.08 -12.57
N ASN A 103 16.39 -29.91 -11.97
CA ASN A 103 17.73 -29.50 -11.54
C ASN A 103 18.33 -30.46 -10.50
N CYS A 104 17.53 -30.96 -9.55
CA CYS A 104 18.01 -31.95 -8.58
C CYS A 104 18.42 -33.27 -9.26
N ASN A 105 17.65 -33.72 -10.25
CA ASN A 105 17.99 -34.92 -11.03
C ASN A 105 19.27 -34.70 -11.85
N GLU A 106 19.40 -33.56 -12.52
CA GLU A 106 20.62 -33.21 -13.26
C GLU A 106 21.85 -33.17 -12.35
N ILE A 107 21.77 -32.49 -11.21
CA ILE A 107 22.88 -32.45 -10.24
C ILE A 107 23.22 -33.86 -9.72
N ASN A 108 22.22 -34.71 -9.48
CA ASN A 108 22.45 -36.07 -9.03
C ASN A 108 23.11 -36.93 -10.12
N GLU A 109 22.71 -36.79 -11.38
CA GLU A 109 23.35 -37.47 -12.52
C GLU A 109 24.78 -36.97 -12.75
N ASP A 110 25.03 -35.66 -12.66
CA ASP A 110 26.38 -35.09 -12.74
C ASP A 110 27.29 -35.60 -11.62
N ARG A 111 26.78 -35.69 -10.39
CA ARG A 111 27.51 -36.27 -9.25
C ARG A 111 27.78 -37.75 -9.46
N ARG A 112 26.80 -38.49 -9.99
CA ARG A 112 26.94 -39.92 -10.28
C ARG A 112 28.01 -40.17 -11.34
N THR A 113 27.99 -39.42 -12.44
CA THR A 113 28.99 -39.53 -13.50
C THR A 113 30.39 -39.13 -13.02
N ALA A 114 30.50 -38.04 -12.24
CA ALA A 114 31.78 -37.64 -11.64
C ALA A 114 32.34 -38.72 -10.70
N PHE A 115 31.48 -39.33 -9.87
CA PHE A 115 31.84 -40.44 -9.00
C PHE A 115 32.32 -41.64 -9.82
N ASP A 116 31.59 -42.03 -10.86
CA ASP A 116 31.96 -43.16 -11.73
C ASP A 116 33.32 -42.93 -12.42
N ILE A 117 33.61 -41.71 -12.87
CA ILE A 117 34.91 -41.35 -13.45
C ILE A 117 36.04 -41.52 -12.42
N ILE A 118 35.83 -41.02 -11.19
CA ILE A 118 36.83 -41.13 -10.12
C ILE A 118 37.04 -42.59 -9.74
N LYS A 119 35.96 -43.37 -9.59
CA LYS A 119 36.00 -44.80 -9.30
C LYS A 119 36.79 -45.56 -10.35
N GLN A 120 36.55 -45.30 -11.64
CA GLN A 120 37.33 -45.92 -12.71
C GLN A 120 38.82 -45.56 -12.68
N LYS A 121 39.17 -44.32 -12.30
CA LYS A 121 40.57 -43.89 -12.14
C LYS A 121 41.22 -44.57 -10.93
N ASP A 122 40.49 -44.71 -9.83
CA ASP A 122 40.96 -45.38 -8.62
C ASP A 122 41.21 -46.88 -8.87
N ASP A 123 40.28 -47.56 -9.55
CA ASP A 123 40.44 -48.96 -9.96
C ASP A 123 41.69 -49.17 -10.84
N LYS A 124 41.97 -48.22 -11.75
CA LYS A 124 43.18 -48.27 -12.59
C LYS A 124 44.45 -48.07 -11.76
N ARG A 125 44.47 -47.04 -10.91
CA ARG A 125 45.61 -46.74 -10.02
C ARG A 125 45.89 -47.88 -9.04
N SER A 126 44.85 -48.49 -8.49
CA SER A 126 44.97 -49.65 -7.60
C SER A 126 45.66 -50.83 -8.31
N LYS A 127 45.25 -51.15 -9.54
CA LYS A 127 45.93 -52.16 -10.37
C LYS A 127 47.39 -51.80 -10.67
N GLU A 128 47.68 -50.53 -10.94
CA GLU A 128 49.05 -50.06 -11.18
C GLU A 128 49.93 -50.15 -9.92
N ILE A 129 49.39 -49.79 -8.75
CA ILE A 129 50.05 -49.92 -7.44
C ILE A 129 50.37 -51.38 -7.17
N ASP A 130 49.45 -52.31 -7.43
CA ASP A 130 49.70 -53.75 -7.28
C ASP A 130 50.85 -54.24 -8.16
N ILE A 131 50.88 -53.80 -9.43
CA ILE A 131 51.96 -54.15 -10.36
C ILE A 131 53.30 -53.58 -9.86
N ASN A 132 53.31 -52.33 -9.40
CA ASN A 132 54.50 -51.67 -8.89
C ASN A 132 55.00 -52.30 -7.59
N ASN A 133 54.11 -52.65 -6.66
CA ASN A 133 54.45 -53.38 -5.43
C ASN A 133 55.09 -54.74 -5.74
N ARG A 134 54.57 -55.47 -6.74
CA ARG A 134 55.21 -56.72 -7.21
C ARG A 134 56.60 -56.48 -7.79
N LYS A 135 56.80 -55.39 -8.56
CA LYS A 135 58.13 -55.01 -9.09
C LYS A 135 59.08 -54.60 -7.97
N LEU A 136 58.60 -53.82 -7.00
CA LEU A 136 59.36 -53.35 -5.85
C LEU A 136 59.83 -54.54 -5.00
N ALA A 137 58.95 -55.50 -4.71
CA ALA A 137 59.32 -56.74 -4.03
C ALA A 137 60.41 -57.55 -4.76
N ARG A 138 60.38 -57.58 -6.11
CA ARG A 138 61.43 -58.21 -6.93
C ARG A 138 62.75 -57.46 -6.84
N LEU A 139 62.74 -56.13 -6.96
CA LEU A 139 63.93 -55.28 -6.84
C LEU A 139 64.53 -55.36 -5.44
N GLU A 140 63.72 -55.35 -4.39
CA GLU A 140 64.18 -55.54 -3.01
C GLU A 140 64.87 -56.87 -2.80
N LYS A 141 64.36 -57.95 -3.43
CA LYS A 141 65.02 -59.26 -3.40
C LYS A 141 66.39 -59.19 -4.08
N GLN A 142 66.49 -58.52 -5.23
CA GLN A 142 67.76 -58.31 -5.94
C GLN A 142 68.74 -57.45 -5.14
N ILE A 143 68.29 -56.35 -4.54
CA ILE A 143 69.11 -55.48 -3.68
C ILE A 143 69.61 -56.28 -2.47
N ARG A 144 68.76 -57.09 -1.83
CA ARG A 144 69.17 -57.99 -0.73
C ARG A 144 70.25 -58.97 -1.18
N GLN A 145 70.09 -59.57 -2.37
CA GLN A 145 71.10 -60.47 -2.95
C GLN A 145 72.42 -59.75 -3.25
N LEU A 146 72.38 -58.57 -3.87
CA LEU A 146 73.57 -57.78 -4.19
C LEU A 146 74.28 -57.29 -2.93
N ARG A 147 73.55 -56.79 -1.92
CA ARG A 147 74.11 -56.41 -0.62
C ARG A 147 74.76 -57.59 0.10
N ALA A 148 74.23 -58.80 -0.04
CA ALA A 148 74.87 -60.01 0.48
C ALA A 148 76.19 -60.30 -0.25
N LYS A 149 76.22 -60.22 -1.58
CA LYS A 149 77.45 -60.35 -2.38
C LYS A 149 78.48 -59.27 -2.06
N LEU A 150 78.03 -58.02 -1.89
CA LEU A 150 78.90 -56.89 -1.59
C LEU A 150 79.51 -57.04 -0.21
N ARG A 151 78.73 -57.39 0.83
CA ARG A 151 79.27 -57.73 2.16
C ARG A 151 80.27 -58.88 2.14
N ALA A 152 80.07 -59.89 1.27
CA ALA A 152 81.05 -60.95 1.08
C ALA A 152 82.35 -60.42 0.44
N ARG A 153 82.26 -59.45 -0.49
CA ARG A 153 83.41 -58.77 -1.10
C ARG A 153 84.12 -57.82 -0.13
N THR A 154 83.39 -57.01 0.65
CA THR A 154 83.96 -56.02 1.58
C THR A 154 84.65 -56.67 2.77
N ARG A 155 84.17 -57.84 3.26
CA ARG A 155 84.96 -58.67 4.18
C ARG A 155 86.32 -59.09 3.61
N GLY A 156 86.48 -59.08 2.28
CA GLY A 156 87.76 -59.29 1.61
C GLY A 156 88.63 -58.03 1.52
N TYR A 157 88.07 -56.82 1.63
CA TYR A 157 88.78 -55.53 1.54
C TYR A 157 89.06 -54.87 2.88
N ASP A 158 88.43 -55.31 3.98
CA ASP A 158 88.72 -54.90 5.38
C ASP A 158 90.11 -55.38 5.88
N LYS A 159 91.04 -55.64 4.94
CA LYS A 159 92.45 -55.99 5.15
C LYS A 159 93.42 -55.02 4.45
N GLY A 160 92.94 -53.87 3.96
CA GLY A 160 93.79 -52.89 3.26
C GLY A 160 93.41 -51.46 3.59
N GLU A 161 94.10 -50.89 4.59
CA GLU A 161 94.07 -49.47 4.96
C GLU A 161 95.04 -48.64 4.11
N GLY A 162 94.67 -47.38 3.84
CA GLY A 162 95.62 -46.26 3.76
C GLY A 162 95.55 -45.38 2.51
N SER A 163 95.10 -44.12 2.68
CA SER A 163 95.87 -42.89 2.37
C SER A 163 94.94 -41.70 2.12
N ALA A 164 94.94 -40.71 3.03
CA ALA A 164 94.29 -39.40 2.87
C ALA A 164 95.21 -38.35 3.50
N LYS A 165 95.97 -37.61 2.67
CA LYS A 165 96.89 -36.54 3.11
C LYS A 165 97.04 -35.36 2.13
N ASP A 166 96.23 -35.25 1.07
CA ASP A 166 96.37 -34.20 0.05
C ASP A 166 95.20 -33.18 0.00
N ASP A 167 94.27 -33.20 0.97
CA ASP A 167 93.00 -32.46 0.89
C ASP A 167 93.00 -31.03 1.50
N ASP A 168 94.08 -30.58 2.16
CA ASP A 168 94.01 -29.41 3.07
C ASP A 168 93.91 -28.03 2.38
N GLU A 169 94.51 -27.84 1.19
CA GLU A 169 94.49 -26.55 0.46
C GLU A 169 93.19 -26.32 -0.32
N ASP A 170 92.67 -27.36 -0.98
CA ASP A 170 91.37 -27.35 -1.65
C ASP A 170 90.24 -27.15 -0.63
N GLU A 171 90.37 -27.70 0.58
CA GLU A 171 89.39 -27.52 1.64
C GLU A 171 89.35 -26.06 2.14
N ALA A 172 90.47 -25.33 2.13
CA ALA A 172 90.53 -23.93 2.53
C ALA A 172 89.84 -22.99 1.53
N PHE A 173 90.08 -23.18 0.23
CA PHE A 173 89.38 -22.44 -0.83
C PHE A 173 87.87 -22.73 -0.82
N ASN A 174 87.50 -24.01 -0.71
CA ASN A 174 86.10 -24.43 -0.58
C ASN A 174 85.43 -23.88 0.68
N ARG A 175 86.15 -23.75 1.81
CA ARG A 175 85.63 -23.10 3.03
C ARG A 175 85.32 -21.62 2.80
N ALA A 176 86.17 -20.88 2.11
CA ALA A 176 85.96 -19.47 1.80
C ALA A 176 84.77 -19.26 0.85
N GLU A 177 84.65 -20.09 -0.20
CA GLU A 177 83.53 -20.03 -1.14
C GLU A 177 82.19 -20.42 -0.47
N ARG A 178 82.19 -21.43 0.42
CA ARG A 178 81.03 -21.79 1.24
C ARG A 178 80.61 -20.66 2.18
N MET A 179 81.57 -19.94 2.78
CA MET A 179 81.27 -18.81 3.65
C MET A 179 80.66 -17.63 2.89
N ARG A 180 81.13 -17.38 1.66
CA ARG A 180 80.54 -16.39 0.76
C ARG A 180 79.11 -16.77 0.35
N LEU A 181 78.91 -18.01 -0.11
CA LEU A 181 77.59 -18.54 -0.46
C LEU A 181 76.62 -18.51 0.73
N ALA A 182 77.09 -18.78 1.95
CA ALA A 182 76.27 -18.68 3.16
C ALA A 182 75.86 -17.24 3.47
N LYS A 183 76.76 -16.26 3.25
CA LYS A 183 76.44 -14.84 3.39
C LYS A 183 75.39 -14.41 2.37
N ASP A 184 75.58 -14.76 1.10
CA ASP A 184 74.64 -14.44 0.02
C ASP A 184 73.27 -15.10 0.30
N PHE A 185 73.26 -16.36 0.77
CA PHE A 185 72.04 -17.05 1.18
C PHE A 185 71.32 -16.35 2.35
N HIS A 186 72.07 -15.90 3.37
CA HIS A 186 71.47 -15.17 4.49
C HIS A 186 70.88 -13.83 4.05
N GLN A 187 71.56 -13.08 3.17
CA GLN A 187 71.05 -11.83 2.61
C GLN A 187 69.77 -12.05 1.81
N THR A 188 69.76 -12.98 0.86
CA THR A 188 68.55 -13.28 0.07
C THR A 188 67.42 -13.81 0.96
N LYS A 189 67.73 -14.58 2.01
CA LYS A 189 66.71 -15.06 2.96
C LYS A 189 66.09 -13.91 3.76
N GLU A 190 66.89 -12.92 4.14
CA GLU A 190 66.41 -11.70 4.80
C GLU A 190 65.52 -10.87 3.87
N GLU A 191 65.93 -10.65 2.62
CA GLU A 191 65.12 -9.98 1.60
C GLU A 191 63.79 -10.71 1.35
N ILE A 192 63.80 -12.04 1.21
CA ILE A 192 62.58 -12.85 1.06
C ILE A 192 61.65 -12.67 2.26
N ASN A 193 62.20 -12.64 3.48
CA ASN A 193 61.40 -12.43 4.69
C ASN A 193 60.80 -11.02 4.73
N GLN A 194 61.55 -9.98 4.34
CA GLN A 194 61.04 -8.61 4.26
C GLN A 194 59.90 -8.50 3.24
N VAL A 195 60.05 -9.09 2.05
CA VAL A 195 58.99 -9.11 1.03
C VAL A 195 57.74 -9.86 1.54
N ARG A 196 57.92 -10.98 2.25
CA ARG A 196 56.81 -11.74 2.86
C ARG A 196 56.09 -10.93 3.94
N LEU A 197 56.83 -10.23 4.80
CA LEU A 197 56.26 -9.36 5.83
C LEU A 197 55.45 -8.22 5.21
N HIS A 198 56.04 -7.47 4.27
CA HIS A 198 55.36 -6.38 3.60
C HIS A 198 54.11 -6.84 2.81
N ALA A 199 54.19 -8.01 2.14
CA ALA A 199 53.04 -8.60 1.46
C ALA A 199 51.93 -9.00 2.46
N SER A 200 52.30 -9.56 3.61
CA SER A 200 51.36 -9.91 4.69
C SER A 200 50.68 -8.67 5.28
N GLU A 201 51.44 -7.61 5.57
CA GLU A 201 50.91 -6.34 6.06
C GLU A 201 49.94 -5.70 5.05
N LYS A 202 50.31 -5.67 3.77
CA LYS A 202 49.45 -5.14 2.70
C LYS A 202 48.16 -5.95 2.57
N LEU A 203 48.23 -7.29 2.69
CA LEU A 203 47.07 -8.16 2.67
C LEU A 203 46.15 -7.89 3.87
N VAL A 204 46.71 -7.78 5.08
CA VAL A 204 45.94 -7.46 6.29
C VAL A 204 45.24 -6.10 6.14
N ARG A 205 45.94 -5.09 5.64
CA ARG A 205 45.36 -3.77 5.39
C ARG A 205 44.20 -3.82 4.39
N LEU A 206 44.36 -4.55 3.28
CA LEU A 206 43.30 -4.73 2.28
C LEU A 206 42.08 -5.46 2.86
N ILE A 207 42.30 -6.48 3.70
CA ILE A 207 41.22 -7.18 4.39
C ILE A 207 40.47 -6.24 5.34
N ILE A 208 41.18 -5.42 6.10
CA ILE A 208 40.56 -4.44 7.00
C ILE A 208 39.73 -3.42 6.21
N ASP A 209 40.32 -2.82 5.18
CA ASP A 209 39.65 -1.79 4.37
C ASP A 209 38.42 -2.35 3.63
N SER A 210 38.53 -3.55 3.04
CA SER A 210 37.40 -4.24 2.41
C SER A 210 36.31 -4.59 3.43
N SER A 211 36.68 -5.12 4.61
CA SER A 211 35.70 -5.43 5.65
C SER A 211 34.98 -4.17 6.16
N LYS A 212 35.68 -3.03 6.25
CA LYS A 212 35.11 -1.74 6.63
C LYS A 212 34.15 -1.24 5.56
N ALA A 213 34.52 -1.31 4.28
CA ALA A 213 33.65 -0.95 3.16
C ALA A 213 32.38 -1.81 3.13
N VAL A 214 32.51 -3.13 3.31
CA VAL A 214 31.37 -4.06 3.38
C VAL A 214 30.45 -3.73 4.55
N LYS A 215 31.00 -3.41 5.74
CA LYS A 215 30.20 -3.00 6.89
C LYS A 215 29.44 -1.71 6.64
N GLU A 216 30.06 -0.72 6.00
CA GLU A 216 29.39 0.54 5.69
C GLU A 216 28.29 0.35 4.66
N LEU A 217 28.54 -0.40 3.59
CA LEU A 217 27.51 -0.75 2.59
C LEU A 217 26.33 -1.49 3.22
N ARG A 218 26.58 -2.43 4.14
CA ARG A 218 25.52 -3.12 4.90
C ARG A 218 24.66 -2.14 5.71
N LYS A 219 25.28 -1.18 6.41
CA LYS A 219 24.52 -0.15 7.14
C LYS A 219 23.64 0.69 6.21
N GLN A 220 24.13 1.02 5.01
CA GLN A 220 23.32 1.76 4.03
C GLN A 220 22.15 0.91 3.51
N ILE A 221 22.35 -0.39 3.30
CA ILE A 221 21.27 -1.34 2.98
C ILE A 221 20.24 -1.38 4.12
N ASP A 222 20.68 -1.49 5.38
CA ASP A 222 19.77 -1.54 6.53
C ASP A 222 18.92 -0.26 6.66
N LYS A 223 19.51 0.91 6.36
CA LYS A 223 18.79 2.18 6.27
C LYS A 223 17.77 2.17 5.13
N ALA A 224 18.16 1.73 3.94
CA ALA A 224 17.26 1.65 2.79
C ALA A 224 16.08 0.69 3.06
N VAL A 225 16.34 -0.47 3.67
CA VAL A 225 15.31 -1.43 4.08
C VAL A 225 14.37 -0.81 5.11
N SER A 226 14.91 -0.06 6.08
CA SER A 226 14.08 0.66 7.07
C SER A 226 13.16 1.69 6.41
N VAL A 227 13.67 2.47 5.44
CA VAL A 227 12.86 3.44 4.68
C VAL A 227 11.75 2.73 3.89
N LEU A 228 12.06 1.61 3.22
CA LEU A 228 11.05 0.84 2.48
C LEU A 228 9.97 0.25 3.38
N LYS A 229 10.35 -0.31 4.54
CA LYS A 229 9.39 -0.82 5.53
C LYS A 229 8.48 0.28 6.06
N LEU A 230 9.03 1.45 6.37
CA LEU A 230 8.24 2.61 6.78
C LEU A 230 7.28 3.04 5.67
N ALA A 231 7.74 3.11 4.42
CA ALA A 231 6.90 3.43 3.27
C ALA A 231 5.76 2.41 3.09
N GLU A 232 6.01 1.11 3.29
CA GLU A 232 4.98 0.07 3.22
C GLU A 232 3.93 0.21 4.34
N ILE A 233 4.37 0.49 5.57
CA ILE A 233 3.45 0.71 6.70
C ILE A 233 2.61 1.97 6.47
N CYS A 234 3.22 3.07 6.03
CA CYS A 234 2.50 4.29 5.68
C CYS A 234 1.50 4.05 4.54
N ARG A 235 1.88 3.28 3.51
CA ARG A 235 1.00 2.94 2.37
C ARG A 235 -0.26 2.18 2.76
N LYS A 236 -0.27 1.47 3.89
CA LYS A 236 -1.49 0.81 4.41
C LYS A 236 -2.53 1.81 4.91
N LEU A 237 -2.11 3.00 5.33
CA LEU A 237 -2.97 4.05 5.86
C LEU A 237 -3.43 5.05 4.79
N GLU A 238 -2.89 4.95 3.58
CA GLU A 238 -3.25 5.80 2.44
C GLU A 238 -4.59 5.36 1.83
N THR A 239 -5.34 6.33 1.31
CA THR A 239 -6.59 6.06 0.58
C THR A 239 -6.32 5.45 -0.80
N GLU A 240 -7.31 4.78 -1.40
CA GLU A 240 -7.15 4.20 -2.74
C GLU A 240 -6.84 5.27 -3.80
N GLU A 241 -7.42 6.46 -3.67
CA GLU A 241 -7.13 7.60 -4.54
C GLU A 241 -5.65 8.00 -4.48
N GLU A 242 -5.06 8.03 -3.28
CA GLU A 242 -3.64 8.36 -3.08
C GLU A 242 -2.68 7.27 -3.52
N LYS A 243 -3.15 6.02 -3.58
CA LYS A 243 -2.38 4.88 -4.12
C LYS A 243 -2.37 4.88 -5.64
N LEU A 244 -3.48 5.28 -6.26
CA LEU A 244 -3.66 5.32 -7.72
C LEU A 244 -3.07 6.59 -8.34
N VAL A 245 -3.21 7.74 -7.67
CA VAL A 245 -2.66 9.03 -8.11
C VAL A 245 -1.81 9.65 -6.99
N PRO A 246 -0.57 9.17 -6.76
CA PRO A 246 0.28 9.66 -5.68
C PRO A 246 0.77 11.10 -5.86
N PHE A 247 0.73 11.61 -7.10
CA PHE A 247 1.25 12.92 -7.46
C PHE A 247 0.16 13.73 -8.16
N TYR A 248 -0.28 14.79 -7.51
CA TYR A 248 -1.24 15.74 -8.08
C TYR A 248 -0.51 16.77 -8.92
N VAL A 249 -1.20 17.19 -9.98
CA VAL A 249 -0.87 18.40 -10.71
C VAL A 249 -1.15 19.56 -9.76
N SER A 250 -0.10 20.26 -9.31
CA SER A 250 -0.29 21.49 -8.56
C SER A 250 -1.18 22.43 -9.40
N SER A 251 -2.28 22.92 -8.80
CA SER A 251 -3.17 23.90 -9.42
C SER A 251 -2.46 25.24 -9.67
N LEU A 252 -1.30 25.46 -9.03
CA LEU A 252 -0.24 26.32 -9.55
C LEU A 252 0.37 25.59 -10.74
N GLY A 253 -0.24 25.78 -11.92
CA GLY A 253 0.19 25.16 -13.17
C GLY A 253 1.66 25.38 -13.46
N GLU A 254 2.14 24.62 -14.44
CA GLU A 254 3.48 24.61 -15.01
C GLU A 254 4.06 26.02 -15.34
N GLN A 255 4.36 26.83 -14.33
CA GLN A 255 5.19 28.01 -14.47
C GLN A 255 6.63 27.54 -14.38
N LYS A 256 7.10 26.91 -15.46
CA LYS A 256 8.53 26.81 -15.82
C LYS A 256 9.22 28.19 -15.98
N ASN A 257 8.54 29.29 -15.62
CA ASN A 257 8.97 30.67 -15.83
C ASN A 257 9.21 31.48 -14.53
N LEU A 258 9.24 30.86 -13.34
CA LEU A 258 9.62 31.55 -12.09
C LEU A 258 11.14 31.52 -11.82
N LYS A 259 11.98 31.58 -12.86
CA LYS A 259 13.43 31.77 -12.67
C LYS A 259 13.83 33.21 -12.34
N ASN A 260 12.89 34.16 -12.37
CA ASN A 260 13.17 35.60 -12.23
C ASN A 260 12.31 36.30 -11.16
N VAL A 261 12.13 35.70 -9.99
CA VAL A 261 11.64 36.46 -8.82
C VAL A 261 12.84 36.79 -7.95
N ALA A 262 13.10 38.10 -7.79
CA ALA A 262 14.19 38.63 -7.00
C ALA A 262 14.19 38.02 -5.59
N VAL A 263 15.26 37.27 -5.28
CA VAL A 263 15.41 36.49 -4.06
C VAL A 263 15.88 37.42 -2.93
N GLU A 264 15.03 37.63 -1.92
CA GLU A 264 15.42 38.16 -0.62
C GLU A 264 16.57 37.34 -0.01
N PRO A 265 17.49 37.95 0.78
CA PRO A 265 18.66 37.26 1.32
C PRO A 265 18.33 36.03 2.18
N SER A 266 17.17 36.00 2.86
CA SER A 266 16.69 34.85 3.64
C SER A 266 16.26 33.66 2.77
N SER A 267 15.80 33.91 1.53
CA SER A 267 15.35 32.88 0.60
C SER A 267 16.49 32.18 -0.13
N ARG A 268 17.72 32.71 -0.06
CA ARG A 268 18.89 32.13 -0.73
C ARG A 268 19.42 30.87 -0.02
N LEU A 269 19.48 30.90 1.32
CA LEU A 269 19.85 29.73 2.13
C LEU A 269 18.80 28.61 2.01
N LEU A 270 17.53 29.00 1.95
CA LEU A 270 16.43 28.06 1.71
C LEU A 270 16.54 27.44 0.31
N ALA A 271 16.85 28.24 -0.72
CA ALA A 271 17.02 27.75 -2.09
C ALA A 271 18.22 26.79 -2.23
N GLU A 272 19.31 27.05 -1.52
CA GLU A 272 20.50 26.19 -1.49
C GLU A 272 20.22 24.86 -0.75
N ALA A 273 19.51 24.91 0.38
CA ALA A 273 19.03 23.71 1.09
C ALA A 273 17.97 22.93 0.28
N MET A 274 17.16 23.63 -0.54
CA MET A 274 16.18 23.02 -1.43
C MET A 274 16.83 22.36 -2.66
N GLN A 275 18.02 22.78 -3.09
CA GLN A 275 18.76 22.11 -4.17
C GLN A 275 19.12 20.66 -3.79
N ASP A 276 19.52 20.42 -2.55
CA ASP A 276 19.78 19.06 -2.04
C ASP A 276 18.49 18.22 -1.91
N CYS A 277 17.33 18.88 -1.86
CA CYS A 277 16.01 18.26 -1.74
C CYS A 277 15.24 18.17 -3.05
N TYR A 278 15.86 18.50 -4.19
CA TYR A 278 15.20 18.53 -5.51
C TYR A 278 14.52 17.18 -5.86
N GLY A 279 15.07 16.06 -5.39
CA GLY A 279 14.48 14.73 -5.56
C GLY A 279 13.24 14.44 -4.69
N LEU A 280 12.93 15.27 -3.69
CA LEU A 280 11.84 15.07 -2.73
C LEU A 280 10.63 16.00 -2.97
N GLU A 281 10.59 16.79 -4.04
CA GLU A 281 9.46 17.69 -4.32
C GLU A 281 8.12 16.96 -4.31
N ASN A 282 8.05 15.79 -4.93
CA ASN A 282 6.84 14.98 -4.98
C ASN A 282 6.47 14.36 -3.62
N PHE A 283 7.45 14.06 -2.78
CA PHE A 283 7.21 13.61 -1.40
C PHE A 283 6.57 14.75 -0.59
N TRP A 284 7.13 15.96 -0.67
CA TRP A 284 6.61 17.11 0.05
C TRP A 284 5.25 17.57 -0.45
N LYS A 285 5.02 17.48 -1.77
CA LYS A 285 3.68 17.60 -2.32
C LYS A 285 2.77 16.65 -1.56
N ARG A 286 3.03 15.33 -1.63
CA ARG A 286 2.23 14.25 -1.01
C ARG A 286 1.93 14.51 0.46
N TYR A 287 2.96 14.83 1.22
CA TYR A 287 2.88 15.16 2.64
C TYR A 287 1.94 16.35 2.90
N ASN A 288 2.05 17.43 2.13
CA ASN A 288 1.26 18.63 2.34
C ASN A 288 -0.23 18.42 2.06
N LYS A 289 -0.63 17.58 1.10
CA LYS A 289 -2.06 17.26 0.90
C LYS A 289 -2.61 16.51 2.10
N VAL A 290 -1.93 15.44 2.52
CA VAL A 290 -2.39 14.64 3.69
C VAL A 290 -2.44 15.53 4.94
N LEU A 291 -1.51 16.49 5.09
CA LEU A 291 -1.57 17.47 6.16
C LEU A 291 -2.81 18.38 6.06
N LEU A 292 -3.17 18.84 4.87
CA LEU A 292 -4.39 19.64 4.65
C LEU A 292 -5.65 18.82 4.93
N ASP A 293 -5.70 17.58 4.49
CA ASP A 293 -6.82 16.66 4.72
C ASP A 293 -6.96 16.33 6.22
N LYS A 294 -5.84 16.13 6.92
CA LYS A 294 -5.82 15.97 8.37
C LYS A 294 -6.37 17.21 9.08
N LEU A 295 -5.99 18.41 8.64
CA LEU A 295 -6.48 19.66 9.21
C LEU A 295 -7.96 19.92 8.92
N SER A 296 -8.50 19.49 7.78
CA SER A 296 -9.94 19.60 7.48
C SER A 296 -10.75 18.63 8.35
N LEU A 297 -10.30 17.37 8.48
CA LEU A 297 -10.93 16.38 9.35
C LEU A 297 -10.91 16.78 10.82
N ASP A 298 -9.82 17.36 11.31
CA ASP A 298 -9.76 17.87 12.69
C ASP A 298 -10.81 18.97 12.92
N LYS A 299 -10.98 19.90 11.99
CA LYS A 299 -11.99 20.96 12.10
C LYS A 299 -13.42 20.40 12.09
N GLU A 300 -13.68 19.41 11.24
CA GLU A 300 -15.00 18.76 11.18
C GLU A 300 -15.30 18.01 12.47
N LYS A 301 -14.32 17.27 13.00
CA LYS A 301 -14.41 16.60 14.30
C LYS A 301 -14.70 17.60 15.41
N ASP A 302 -13.99 18.73 15.46
CA ASP A 302 -14.22 19.76 16.47
C ASP A 302 -15.65 20.33 16.35
N SER A 303 -16.14 20.58 15.15
CA SER A 303 -17.53 21.02 14.91
C SER A 303 -18.56 19.98 15.39
N LEU A 304 -18.38 18.72 15.02
CA LEU A 304 -19.29 17.63 15.42
C LEU A 304 -19.26 17.38 16.93
N THR A 305 -18.11 17.54 17.59
CA THR A 305 -18.03 17.41 19.04
C THR A 305 -18.73 18.56 19.75
N ALA A 306 -18.65 19.78 19.24
CA ALA A 306 -19.39 20.93 19.77
C ALA A 306 -20.90 20.73 19.62
N GLU A 307 -21.35 20.25 18.46
CA GLU A 307 -22.76 19.92 18.21
C GLU A 307 -23.24 18.79 19.13
N ASN A 308 -22.47 17.72 19.28
CA ASN A 308 -22.81 16.61 20.18
C ASN A 308 -22.92 17.09 21.64
N GLN A 309 -22.03 17.97 22.09
CA GLN A 309 -22.12 18.60 23.40
C GLN A 309 -23.37 19.48 23.54
N GLN A 310 -23.76 20.20 22.50
CA GLN A 310 -25.00 20.99 22.49
C GLN A 310 -26.24 20.09 22.55
N LEU A 311 -26.30 19.01 21.77
CA LEU A 311 -27.39 18.03 21.79
C LEU A 311 -27.50 17.35 23.16
N ARG A 312 -26.37 16.97 23.77
CA ARG A 312 -26.35 16.44 25.15
C ARG A 312 -26.87 17.45 26.17
N ARG A 313 -26.54 18.74 26.01
CA ARG A 313 -27.08 19.80 26.88
C ARG A 313 -28.58 19.98 26.70
N LEU A 314 -29.08 20.01 25.46
CA LEU A 314 -30.50 20.08 25.12
C LEU A 314 -31.27 18.87 25.67
N LEU A 315 -30.74 17.67 25.50
CA LEU A 315 -31.33 16.45 26.04
C LEU A 315 -31.36 16.50 27.57
N LYS A 316 -30.27 16.94 28.22
CA LYS A 316 -30.26 17.12 29.66
C LYS A 316 -31.34 18.11 30.11
N GLN A 317 -31.45 19.26 29.45
CA GLN A 317 -32.48 20.25 29.74
C GLN A 317 -33.90 19.69 29.57
N TYR A 318 -34.13 18.86 28.55
CA TYR A 318 -35.42 18.17 28.33
C TYR A 318 -35.72 17.14 29.42
N MET A 319 -34.72 16.37 29.86
CA MET A 319 -34.89 15.43 30.97
C MET A 319 -35.12 16.14 32.30
N ASP A 320 -34.46 17.28 32.51
CA ASP A 320 -34.63 18.15 33.68
C ASP A 320 -35.99 18.88 33.67
N SER A 321 -36.61 19.11 32.50
CA SER A 321 -37.95 19.70 32.42
C SER A 321 -39.07 18.70 32.69
N ILE A 322 -38.84 17.40 32.46
CA ILE A 322 -39.83 16.34 32.66
C ILE A 322 -39.68 15.65 34.02
N SER A 323 -38.45 15.54 34.53
CA SER A 323 -38.17 14.93 35.84
C SER A 323 -37.93 15.99 36.91
N VAL A 324 -38.56 15.84 38.07
CA VAL A 324 -38.34 16.74 39.21
C VAL A 324 -37.09 16.30 39.96
N ASN A 325 -35.97 16.96 39.67
CA ASN A 325 -34.67 16.70 40.28
C ASN A 325 -34.26 17.83 41.23
N GLU A 326 -33.43 17.54 42.24
CA GLU A 326 -32.98 18.53 43.25
C GLU A 326 -32.21 19.71 42.61
N GLN A 327 -31.43 19.44 41.55
CA GLN A 327 -30.75 20.47 40.77
C GLN A 327 -31.71 21.39 40.02
N VAL A 328 -32.86 20.87 39.58
CA VAL A 328 -33.91 21.66 38.95
C VAL A 328 -34.50 22.54 40.02
N MET A 329 -34.98 21.99 41.15
CA MET A 329 -35.61 22.77 42.23
C MET A 329 -34.76 23.93 42.79
N ASN A 330 -33.43 23.83 42.72
CA ASN A 330 -32.49 24.88 43.16
C ASN A 330 -32.17 25.96 42.08
N GLN A 331 -32.58 25.76 40.83
CA GLN A 331 -32.43 26.74 39.75
C GLN A 331 -33.73 27.54 39.54
N ASN A 332 -33.72 28.55 38.67
CA ASN A 332 -34.93 29.30 38.32
C ASN A 332 -35.81 28.45 37.39
N ASN A 333 -36.93 27.95 37.90
CA ASN A 333 -37.77 26.96 37.21
C ASN A 333 -39.21 27.44 37.09
N PRO A 334 -39.94 27.03 36.04
CA PRO A 334 -41.37 27.29 35.94
C PRO A 334 -42.20 26.57 37.01
N LEU A 335 -41.65 25.56 37.69
CA LEU A 335 -42.33 24.79 38.74
C LEU A 335 -42.43 25.53 40.09
N LEU A 336 -41.56 26.50 40.36
CA LEU A 336 -41.53 27.28 41.61
C LEU A 336 -41.42 28.78 41.27
N VAL A 337 -42.57 29.44 41.10
CA VAL A 337 -42.63 30.88 40.84
C VAL A 337 -42.65 31.63 42.17
N VAL A 338 -41.48 32.11 42.61
CA VAL A 338 -41.37 33.01 43.76
C VAL A 338 -41.70 34.43 43.30
N LYS A 339 -42.83 34.98 43.77
CA LYS A 339 -43.20 36.38 43.57
C LYS A 339 -42.15 37.26 44.25
N ASN A 340 -41.13 37.68 43.49
CA ASN A 340 -40.44 38.97 43.57
C ASN A 340 -39.29 39.02 42.54
N GLY A 341 -39.53 39.70 41.42
CA GLY A 341 -38.48 40.25 40.54
C GLY A 341 -37.96 39.33 39.42
N LEU A 342 -38.37 39.66 38.18
CA LEU A 342 -37.84 39.17 36.90
C LEU A 342 -38.03 37.68 36.56
N THR A 343 -39.27 37.29 36.25
CA THR A 343 -39.52 36.22 35.27
C THR A 343 -40.60 36.69 34.30
N SER A 344 -40.19 37.52 33.33
CA SER A 344 -40.88 37.50 32.03
C SER A 344 -40.66 36.10 31.48
N CYS A 345 -41.71 35.30 31.38
CA CYS A 345 -41.68 34.02 30.69
C CYS A 345 -41.20 34.25 29.26
N LYS A 346 -39.88 34.17 29.04
CA LYS A 346 -39.33 33.90 27.73
C LYS A 346 -39.68 32.44 27.48
N MET A 347 -40.84 32.23 26.86
CA MET A 347 -41.12 30.98 26.18
C MET A 347 -39.87 30.62 25.36
N PRO A 348 -39.37 29.38 25.41
CA PRO A 348 -38.36 28.99 24.46
C PRO A 348 -38.97 29.24 23.09
N GLU A 349 -38.34 30.11 22.29
CA GLU A 349 -38.67 30.19 20.87
C GLU A 349 -38.66 28.76 20.35
N MET A 350 -39.81 28.29 19.87
CA MET A 350 -39.85 27.02 19.18
C MET A 350 -38.77 27.07 18.11
N CYS A 351 -37.81 26.15 18.24
CA CYS A 351 -36.70 26.00 17.33
C CYS A 351 -37.26 25.96 15.90
N THR A 352 -37.02 27.02 15.14
CA THR A 352 -37.24 27.09 13.69
C THR A 352 -36.22 26.26 12.91
N CYS A 353 -35.62 25.23 13.53
CA CYS A 353 -34.52 24.44 12.98
C CYS A 353 -34.92 23.51 11.81
N LEU A 354 -36.17 23.55 11.34
CA LEU A 354 -36.61 22.88 10.10
C LEU A 354 -36.86 23.83 8.92
N ARG A 355 -36.56 25.14 9.04
CA ARG A 355 -36.39 25.98 7.85
C ARG A 355 -34.92 25.93 7.44
N GLN A 356 -34.59 24.98 6.56
CA GLN A 356 -33.43 25.11 5.71
C GLN A 356 -33.50 26.49 5.03
N ALA A 357 -32.48 27.32 5.25
CA ALA A 357 -32.28 28.48 4.41
C ALA A 357 -32.12 27.99 2.96
N PRO A 358 -32.70 28.68 1.96
CA PRO A 358 -32.49 28.28 0.57
C PRO A 358 -30.98 28.19 0.30
N PRO A 359 -30.51 27.15 -0.42
CA PRO A 359 -29.09 26.99 -0.67
C PRO A 359 -28.57 28.26 -1.34
N LYS A 360 -27.56 28.89 -0.72
CA LYS A 360 -26.82 29.97 -1.38
C LYS A 360 -26.16 29.36 -2.60
N THR A 361 -26.59 29.80 -3.78
CA THR A 361 -25.97 29.42 -5.04
C THR A 361 -24.51 29.88 -5.03
N VAL A 362 -23.58 28.94 -4.81
CA VAL A 362 -22.15 29.18 -4.99
C VAL A 362 -21.88 29.01 -6.47
N ILE A 363 -21.77 30.13 -7.18
CA ILE A 363 -21.33 30.13 -8.58
C ILE A 363 -19.81 29.99 -8.54
N GLU A 364 -19.30 28.85 -9.00
CA GLU A 364 -17.85 28.65 -9.16
C GLU A 364 -17.27 29.71 -10.10
N ALA A 365 -16.07 30.22 -9.78
CA ALA A 365 -15.42 31.29 -10.55
C ALA A 365 -15.21 30.94 -12.04
N ALA A 366 -15.21 29.66 -12.40
CA ALA A 366 -15.17 29.18 -13.78
C ALA A 366 -16.42 29.54 -14.61
N HIS A 367 -17.59 29.67 -13.97
CA HIS A 367 -18.84 30.04 -14.65
C HIS A 367 -18.94 31.54 -14.96
N VAL A 368 -18.32 32.41 -14.13
CA VAL A 368 -18.26 33.86 -14.38
C VAL A 368 -17.33 34.18 -15.55
N ALA A 369 -16.24 33.44 -15.71
CA ALA A 369 -15.28 33.64 -16.80
C ALA A 369 -15.87 33.33 -18.20
N ARG A 370 -16.83 32.40 -18.31
CA ARG A 370 -17.52 32.11 -19.58
C ARG A 370 -18.52 33.20 -20.01
N GLN A 371 -19.06 33.97 -19.08
CA GLN A 371 -19.99 35.07 -19.40
C GLN A 371 -19.28 36.37 -19.76
N LEU A 372 -17.99 36.52 -19.43
CA LEU A 372 -17.17 37.69 -19.77
C LEU A 372 -16.41 37.54 -21.11
N LEU A 373 -16.56 36.40 -21.79
CA LEU A 373 -15.85 36.07 -23.04
C LEU A 373 -16.78 35.88 -24.25
N ASN A 374 -18.04 36.34 -24.18
CA ASN A 374 -18.92 36.50 -25.34
C ASN A 374 -19.15 37.97 -25.66
#